data_AF-A0A5B7I6R6-F1
#
_entry.id   AF-A0A5B7I6R6-F1
#
_cell.length_a   1.000
_cell.length_b   1.000
_cell.length_c   1.000
_cell.angle_alpha   90.00
_cell.angle_beta   90.00
_cell.angle_gamma   90.00
#
_symmetry.space_group_name_H-M   'P 1'
#
loop_
_entity.id
_entity.type
_entity.pdbx_description
1 polymer ?
#
loop_
_entity_poly.entity_id
_entity_poly.type
_entity_poly.pdbx_seq_one_letter_code
_entity_poly.pdbx_strand_id
1 'polypeptide(L)'
;MAEAASVPLHRRHSLGLLFSNPNIAYENVLSIIFGTLGVKSETVVGIQFIKVNKIIIKFSAEANFKLFLEKYEGWVVPVPASSGGGTVKVINLSQATTLVTVKDSPFEMENETIGAALRRYGRVLNIKKHTHIHQQAAGIQTGTRTVKMEVKHKIPASLTVSGYTLAITYSGQGRVCFKCGAKEHLTHDCGSSVRGKSVFYDVSMNGVPGED
;
A
#
# COMPACT_ATOMS: atom_id res chain seq x y z
N MET A 1 -12.39 29.51 -21.42
CA MET A 1 -11.30 29.57 -20.43
C MET A 1 -11.19 28.18 -19.83
N ALA A 2 -10.15 27.42 -20.18
CA ALA A 2 -9.96 26.07 -19.67
C ALA A 2 -9.44 26.15 -18.23
N GLU A 3 -10.25 25.65 -17.30
CA GLU A 3 -9.88 25.45 -15.91
C GLU A 3 -8.61 24.59 -15.88
N ALA A 4 -7.50 25.17 -15.44
CA ALA A 4 -6.26 24.44 -15.23
C ALA A 4 -6.51 23.45 -14.10
N ALA A 5 -6.95 22.24 -14.46
CA ALA A 5 -7.04 21.12 -13.54
C ALA A 5 -5.72 21.06 -12.78
N SER A 6 -5.78 21.31 -11.47
CA SER A 6 -4.59 21.35 -10.62
C SER A 6 -3.88 20.02 -10.77
N VAL A 7 -2.78 20.02 -11.53
CA VAL A 7 -1.97 18.82 -11.74
C VAL A 7 -1.61 18.35 -10.34
N PRO A 8 -2.01 17.13 -9.93
CA PRO A 8 -1.74 16.68 -8.57
C PRO A 8 -0.24 16.81 -8.38
N LEU A 9 0.18 17.52 -7.33
CA LEU A 9 1.58 17.78 -7.01
C LEU A 9 2.24 16.43 -6.70
N HIS A 10 2.67 15.73 -7.75
CA HIS A 10 3.40 14.49 -7.65
C HIS A 10 4.76 14.85 -7.09
N ARG A 11 5.13 14.20 -5.98
CA ARG A 11 6.41 14.41 -5.29
C ARG A 11 7.54 13.75 -6.07
N ARG A 12 7.73 14.16 -7.34
CA ARG A 12 8.80 13.68 -8.22
C ARG A 12 10.16 13.93 -7.56
N HIS A 13 11.09 13.01 -7.68
CA HIS A 13 12.44 13.10 -7.10
C HIS A 13 12.42 13.35 -5.58
N SER A 14 11.41 12.81 -4.87
CA SER A 14 11.32 12.86 -3.43
C SER A 14 11.46 11.48 -2.80
N LEU A 15 12.20 11.44 -1.69
CA LEU A 15 12.27 10.32 -0.78
C LEU A 15 11.62 10.66 0.54
N GLY A 16 11.07 9.67 1.20
CA GLY A 16 10.68 9.75 2.58
C GLY A 16 11.66 8.96 3.44
N LEU A 17 12.01 9.52 4.58
CA LEU A 17 12.69 8.84 5.65
C LEU A 17 11.68 8.65 6.78
N LEU A 18 11.48 7.39 7.18
CA LEU A 18 10.63 7.01 8.29
C LEU A 18 11.52 6.53 9.44
N PHE A 19 11.60 7.33 10.48
CA PHE A 19 12.38 7.01 11.67
C PHE A 19 11.55 6.16 12.63
N SER A 20 12.17 5.15 13.25
CA SER A 20 11.53 4.37 14.31
C SER A 20 11.51 5.13 15.63
N ASN A 21 12.53 5.95 15.90
CA ASN A 21 12.55 6.85 17.06
C ASN A 21 11.88 8.19 16.68
N PRO A 22 10.76 8.56 17.32
CA PRO A 22 10.10 9.84 17.07
C PRO A 22 10.88 11.04 17.63
N ASN A 23 11.70 10.87 18.66
CA ASN A 23 12.32 11.98 19.38
C ASN A 23 13.72 12.34 18.88
N ILE A 24 14.00 12.15 17.58
CA ILE A 24 15.29 12.48 17.00
C ILE A 24 15.42 14.01 16.86
N ALA A 25 16.45 14.56 17.47
CA ALA A 25 16.76 16.00 17.36
C ALA A 25 17.06 16.41 15.91
N TYR A 26 16.72 17.64 15.55
CA TYR A 26 16.88 18.18 14.20
C TYR A 26 18.33 18.07 13.68
N GLU A 27 19.30 18.40 14.51
CA GLU A 27 20.74 18.36 14.15
C GLU A 27 21.21 16.93 13.84
N ASN A 28 20.66 15.96 14.56
CA ASN A 28 20.94 14.54 14.34
C ASN A 28 20.32 14.05 13.03
N VAL A 29 19.16 14.57 12.63
CA VAL A 29 18.57 14.25 11.32
C VAL A 29 19.52 14.63 10.19
N LEU A 30 20.08 15.85 10.21
CA LEU A 30 20.99 16.28 9.15
C LEU A 30 22.27 15.42 9.14
N SER A 31 22.79 15.10 10.33
CA SER A 31 23.94 14.19 10.48
C SER A 31 23.65 12.79 9.93
N ILE A 32 22.44 12.27 10.11
CA ILE A 32 22.03 10.98 9.54
C ILE A 32 21.90 11.08 8.02
N ILE A 33 21.32 12.16 7.49
CA ILE A 33 21.11 12.35 6.05
C ILE A 33 22.45 12.47 5.31
N PHE A 34 23.33 13.35 5.77
CA PHE A 34 24.58 13.64 5.08
C PHE A 34 25.73 12.71 5.48
N GLY A 35 25.76 12.27 6.74
CA GLY A 35 26.78 11.34 7.25
C GLY A 35 26.41 9.88 7.01
N THR A 36 25.37 9.39 7.69
CA THR A 36 25.02 7.95 7.67
C THR A 36 24.49 7.49 6.31
N LEU A 37 23.60 8.27 5.69
CA LEU A 37 23.03 7.97 4.38
C LEU A 37 23.91 8.48 3.23
N GLY A 38 24.93 9.29 3.51
CA GLY A 38 25.86 9.80 2.50
C GLY A 38 25.20 10.61 1.39
N VAL A 39 24.05 11.25 1.67
CA VAL A 39 23.44 12.19 0.72
C VAL A 39 24.39 13.38 0.58
N LYS A 40 24.63 13.85 -0.65
CA LYS A 40 25.39 15.09 -0.86
C LYS A 40 24.44 16.29 -0.75
N SER A 41 24.81 17.30 0.03
CA SER A 41 23.99 18.51 0.24
C SER A 41 23.63 19.21 -1.08
N GLU A 42 24.58 19.28 -2.03
CA GLU A 42 24.40 19.85 -3.38
C GLU A 42 23.31 19.17 -4.23
N THR A 43 22.95 17.93 -3.88
CA THR A 43 21.93 17.16 -4.61
C THR A 43 20.53 17.37 -4.07
N VAL A 44 20.40 18.05 -2.92
CA VAL A 44 19.14 18.25 -2.20
C VAL A 44 18.67 19.70 -2.34
N VAL A 45 17.41 19.89 -2.73
CA VAL A 45 16.78 21.21 -2.85
C VAL A 45 15.80 21.51 -1.73
N GLY A 46 15.44 20.50 -0.92
CA GLY A 46 14.54 20.70 0.20
C GLY A 46 14.49 19.52 1.14
N ILE A 47 14.40 19.82 2.43
CA ILE A 47 14.15 18.86 3.51
C ILE A 47 12.89 19.33 4.23
N GLN A 48 11.85 18.50 4.26
CA GLN A 48 10.57 18.84 4.86
C GLN A 48 10.21 17.84 5.96
N PHE A 49 9.86 18.37 7.14
CA PHE A 49 9.39 17.59 8.28
C PHE A 49 7.86 17.57 8.24
N ILE A 50 7.27 16.38 8.08
CA ILE A 50 5.80 16.25 7.96
C ILE A 50 5.17 15.78 9.26
N LYS A 51 5.81 14.81 9.92
CA LYS A 51 5.43 14.31 11.23
C LYS A 51 6.70 14.14 12.04
N VAL A 52 6.52 13.94 13.34
CA VAL A 52 7.57 13.67 14.32
C VAL A 52 8.63 12.68 13.81
N ASN A 53 8.22 11.65 13.07
CA ASN A 53 9.12 10.61 12.56
C ASN A 53 9.19 10.51 11.02
N LYS A 54 8.62 11.47 10.28
CA LYS A 54 8.57 11.42 8.82
C LYS A 54 9.17 12.67 8.19
N ILE A 55 10.26 12.43 7.48
CA ILE A 55 11.06 13.47 6.83
C ILE A 55 11.02 13.21 5.33
N ILE A 56 11.01 14.28 4.53
CA ILE A 56 11.00 14.21 3.08
C ILE A 56 12.22 14.92 2.57
N ILE A 57 12.94 14.26 1.68
CA ILE A 57 14.09 14.82 0.98
C ILE A 57 13.68 14.98 -0.48
N LYS A 58 13.85 16.19 -1.02
CA LYS A 58 13.65 16.49 -2.43
C LYS A 58 15.01 16.68 -3.09
N PHE A 59 15.24 15.94 -4.17
CA PHE A 59 16.45 16.05 -4.97
C PHE A 59 16.28 17.06 -6.11
N SER A 60 17.38 17.73 -6.47
CA SER A 60 17.46 18.63 -7.62
C SER A 60 17.27 17.89 -8.94
N ALA A 61 17.85 16.70 -9.06
CA ALA A 61 17.92 15.93 -10.30
C ALA A 61 17.40 14.50 -10.12
N GLU A 62 16.77 13.98 -11.17
CA GLU A 62 16.27 12.60 -11.22
C GLU A 62 17.40 11.57 -11.10
N ALA A 63 18.56 11.84 -11.72
CA ALA A 63 19.72 10.95 -11.68
C ALA A 63 20.22 10.71 -10.24
N ASN A 64 20.37 11.77 -9.45
CA ASN A 64 20.80 11.68 -8.05
C ASN A 64 19.76 10.96 -7.20
N PHE A 65 18.49 11.25 -7.45
CA PHE A 65 17.38 10.54 -6.81
C PHE A 65 17.39 9.03 -7.14
N LYS A 66 17.59 8.65 -8.40
CA LYS A 66 17.65 7.24 -8.84
C LYS A 66 18.86 6.51 -8.27
N LEU A 67 20.04 7.11 -8.31
CA LEU A 67 21.26 6.54 -7.71
C LEU A 67 21.09 6.29 -6.20
N PHE A 68 20.47 7.24 -5.50
CA PHE A 68 20.18 7.07 -4.09
C PHE A 68 19.12 5.98 -3.85
N LEU A 69 18.08 5.95 -4.68
CA LEU A 69 17.04 4.93 -4.61
C LEU A 69 17.64 3.54 -4.81
N GLU A 70 18.42 3.31 -5.86
CA GLU A 70 19.08 2.01 -6.11
C GLU A 70 19.93 1.55 -4.92
N LYS A 71 20.57 2.49 -4.21
CA LYS A 71 21.41 2.20 -3.06
C LYS A 71 20.62 1.88 -1.78
N TYR A 72 19.47 2.49 -1.56
CA TYR A 72 18.76 2.44 -0.26
C TYR A 72 17.31 1.97 -0.33
N GLU A 73 16.80 1.61 -1.50
CA GLU A 73 15.41 1.23 -1.67
C GLU A 73 15.07 -0.05 -0.90
N GLY A 74 14.13 0.08 0.04
CA GLY A 74 13.73 -1.03 0.91
C GLY A 74 14.67 -1.28 2.09
N TRP A 75 15.78 -0.54 2.20
CA TRP A 75 16.71 -0.66 3.33
C TRP A 75 16.12 -0.07 4.61
N VAL A 76 16.45 -0.73 5.71
CA VAL A 76 16.29 -0.24 7.07
C VAL A 76 17.69 0.02 7.60
N VAL A 77 18.09 1.29 7.67
CA VAL A 77 19.44 1.67 8.08
C VAL A 77 19.45 1.92 9.59
N PRO A 78 20.35 1.29 10.36
CA PRO A 78 20.47 1.58 11.78
C PRO A 78 20.96 3.02 11.99
N VAL A 79 20.32 3.72 12.91
CA VAL A 79 20.71 5.07 13.30
C VAL A 79 21.73 4.95 14.44
N PRO A 80 22.89 5.64 14.36
CA PRO A 80 23.86 5.64 15.45
C PRO A 80 23.25 6.07 16.78
N ALA A 81 23.67 5.45 17.89
CA ALA A 81 23.20 5.82 19.23
C ALA A 81 23.48 7.29 19.56
N SER A 82 24.62 7.81 19.09
CA SER A 82 25.01 9.23 19.18
C SER A 82 24.04 10.18 18.47
N SER A 83 23.29 9.69 17.48
CA SER A 83 22.29 10.45 16.73
C SER A 83 20.85 10.16 17.17
N GLY A 84 20.66 9.50 18.32
CA GLY A 84 19.34 9.18 18.89
C GLY A 84 18.91 7.71 18.73
N GLY A 85 19.68 6.88 18.03
CA GLY A 85 19.43 5.45 17.92
C GLY A 85 18.17 5.07 17.14
N GLY A 86 17.91 3.76 17.04
CA GLY A 86 16.78 3.20 16.29
C GLY A 86 17.14 2.90 14.84
N THR A 87 16.17 3.04 13.93
CA THR A 87 16.32 2.74 12.51
C THR A 87 15.63 3.78 11.65
N VAL A 88 16.10 3.93 10.41
CA VAL A 88 15.46 4.74 9.38
C VAL A 88 15.13 3.88 8.17
N LYS A 89 13.85 3.87 7.77
CA LYS A 89 13.36 3.21 6.57
C LYS A 89 13.26 4.23 5.44
N VAL A 90 13.88 3.93 4.30
CA VAL A 90 13.82 4.77 3.10
C VAL A 90 12.60 4.34 2.26
N ILE A 91 11.77 5.31 1.87
CA ILE A 91 10.60 5.11 1.02
C ILE A 91 10.67 5.99 -0.22
N ASN A 92 10.35 5.40 -1.37
CA ASN A 92 10.17 6.17 -2.59
C ASN A 92 8.86 6.97 -2.53
N LEU A 93 8.95 8.31 -2.57
CA LEU A 93 7.76 9.18 -2.65
C LEU A 93 7.49 9.69 -4.06
N SER A 94 8.39 9.41 -5.01
CA SER A 94 8.26 9.76 -6.42
C SER A 94 7.36 8.80 -7.17
N GLN A 95 7.23 7.57 -6.69
CA GLN A 95 6.31 6.60 -7.28
C GLN A 95 4.88 6.88 -6.81
N ALA A 96 3.96 6.92 -7.77
CA ALA A 96 2.54 7.00 -7.49
C ALA A 96 2.12 5.71 -6.77
N THR A 97 1.95 5.79 -5.44
CA THR A 97 1.44 4.67 -4.66
C THR A 97 -0.07 4.60 -4.80
N THR A 98 -0.59 3.48 -5.28
CA THR A 98 -2.01 3.22 -5.41
C THR A 98 -2.50 2.43 -4.20
N LEU A 99 -3.68 2.79 -3.70
CA LEU A 99 -4.39 1.99 -2.71
C LEU A 99 -5.26 0.98 -3.45
N VAL A 100 -4.90 -0.29 -3.32
CA VAL A 100 -5.64 -1.42 -3.88
C VAL A 100 -6.46 -2.04 -2.76
N THR A 101 -7.77 -2.12 -2.95
CA THR A 101 -8.68 -2.78 -2.03
C THR A 101 -8.89 -4.21 -2.51
N VAL A 102 -8.67 -5.16 -1.62
CA VAL A 102 -8.89 -6.58 -1.82
C VAL A 102 -10.10 -6.97 -0.97
N LYS A 103 -11.15 -7.48 -1.60
CA LYS A 103 -12.37 -7.96 -0.95
C LYS A 103 -12.48 -9.48 -1.08
N ASP A 104 -13.39 -10.05 -0.31
CA ASP A 104 -13.75 -11.48 -0.31
C ASP A 104 -12.58 -12.40 0.01
N SER A 105 -11.63 -11.89 0.79
CA SER A 105 -10.47 -12.66 1.20
C SER A 105 -10.71 -13.30 2.56
N PRO A 106 -10.48 -14.62 2.71
CA PRO A 106 -10.67 -15.32 3.99
C PRO A 106 -9.95 -14.63 5.15
N PHE A 107 -10.50 -14.75 6.35
CA PHE A 107 -9.94 -14.14 7.55
C PHE A 107 -8.60 -14.80 7.93
N GLU A 108 -8.52 -16.10 7.71
CA GLU A 108 -7.36 -16.97 7.92
C GLU A 108 -6.24 -16.72 6.90
N MET A 109 -6.55 -16.05 5.79
CA MET A 109 -5.55 -15.78 4.74
C MET A 109 -4.54 -14.75 5.23
N GLU A 110 -3.26 -15.11 5.25
CA GLU A 110 -2.24 -14.17 5.68
C GLU A 110 -1.94 -13.07 4.66
N ASN A 111 -1.50 -11.92 5.17
CA ASN A 111 -1.15 -10.77 4.33
C ASN A 111 -0.01 -11.12 3.37
N GLU A 112 0.92 -11.97 3.79
CA GLU A 112 2.04 -12.48 3.00
C GLU A 112 1.55 -13.19 1.74
N THR A 113 0.48 -13.98 1.83
CA THR A 113 -0.12 -14.72 0.71
C THR A 113 -0.67 -13.77 -0.35
N ILE A 114 -1.40 -12.74 0.08
CA ILE A 114 -1.98 -11.72 -0.80
C ILE A 114 -0.89 -10.83 -1.37
N GLY A 115 0.11 -10.48 -0.55
CA GLY A 115 1.29 -9.75 -0.98
C GLY A 115 2.07 -10.50 -2.06
N ALA A 116 2.29 -11.80 -1.88
CA ALA A 116 2.94 -12.66 -2.86
C ALA A 116 2.19 -12.68 -4.19
N ALA A 117 0.85 -12.81 -4.15
CA ALA A 117 0.03 -12.78 -5.35
C ALA A 117 0.05 -11.41 -6.07
N LEU A 118 0.08 -10.30 -5.32
CA LEU A 118 0.08 -8.95 -5.89
C LEU A 118 1.46 -8.47 -6.35
N ARG A 119 2.55 -9.06 -5.86
CA ARG A 119 3.93 -8.72 -6.26
C ARG A 119 4.17 -8.85 -7.77
N ARG A 120 3.42 -9.72 -8.46
CA ARG A 120 3.51 -9.87 -9.93
C ARG A 120 3.02 -8.63 -10.70
N TYR A 121 2.20 -7.79 -10.08
CA TYR A 121 1.64 -6.59 -10.71
C TYR A 121 2.35 -5.31 -10.28
N GLY A 122 3.28 -5.40 -9.33
CA GLY A 122 3.93 -4.23 -8.78
C GLY A 122 4.56 -4.47 -7.42
N ARG A 123 5.09 -3.41 -6.82
CA ARG A 123 5.72 -3.51 -5.50
C ARG A 123 4.71 -3.26 -4.40
N VAL A 124 4.49 -4.27 -3.56
CA VAL A 124 3.65 -4.14 -2.36
C VAL A 124 4.42 -3.46 -1.24
N LEU A 125 3.91 -2.32 -0.74
CA LEU A 125 4.55 -1.52 0.30
C LEU A 125 4.00 -1.82 1.69
N ASN A 126 2.68 -1.96 1.81
CA ASN A 126 2.00 -2.25 3.07
C ASN A 126 0.66 -2.94 2.82
N ILE A 127 0.23 -3.81 3.73
CA ILE A 127 -1.08 -4.45 3.71
C ILE A 127 -1.74 -4.24 5.07
N LYS A 128 -2.96 -3.71 5.07
CA LYS A 128 -3.76 -3.48 6.26
C LYS A 128 -5.05 -4.28 6.21
N LYS A 129 -5.31 -5.09 7.25
CA LYS A 129 -6.60 -5.75 7.46
C LYS A 129 -7.62 -4.69 7.92
N HIS A 130 -8.79 -4.65 7.30
CA HIS A 130 -9.88 -3.80 7.78
C HIS A 130 -10.64 -4.51 8.90
N THR A 131 -11.07 -3.71 9.87
CA THR A 131 -11.95 -4.13 10.95
C THR A 131 -13.26 -3.38 10.85
N HIS A 132 -14.31 -3.93 11.46
CA HIS A 132 -15.60 -3.24 11.51
C HIS A 132 -15.44 -1.89 12.23
N ILE A 133 -16.11 -0.88 11.67
CA ILE A 133 -16.11 0.50 12.18
C ILE A 133 -17.08 0.62 13.37
N HIS A 134 -18.09 -0.26 13.42
CA HIS A 134 -19.08 -0.27 14.49
C HIS A 134 -18.45 -0.63 15.83
N GLN A 135 -18.72 0.16 16.88
CA GLN A 135 -18.08 -0.01 18.19
C GLN A 135 -18.29 -1.41 18.79
N GLN A 136 -19.48 -2.00 18.60
CA GLN A 136 -19.78 -3.36 19.08
C GLN A 136 -18.99 -4.48 18.38
N ALA A 137 -18.39 -4.17 17.21
CA ALA A 137 -17.60 -5.11 16.42
C ALA A 137 -16.16 -4.59 16.20
N ALA A 138 -15.73 -3.61 17.00
CA ALA A 138 -14.41 -3.03 16.87
C ALA A 138 -13.33 -4.12 17.06
N GLY A 139 -12.39 -4.20 16.11
CA GLY A 139 -11.35 -5.24 16.11
C GLY A 139 -11.74 -6.52 15.36
N ILE A 140 -13.02 -6.76 15.06
CA ILE A 140 -13.45 -7.87 14.22
C ILE A 140 -13.09 -7.56 12.76
N GLN A 141 -12.46 -8.51 12.07
CA GLN A 141 -12.02 -8.33 10.68
C GLN A 141 -13.20 -8.43 9.70
N THR A 142 -13.16 -7.67 8.60
CA THR A 142 -14.26 -7.63 7.60
C THR A 142 -14.00 -8.48 6.36
N GLY A 143 -12.86 -9.19 6.29
CA GLY A 143 -12.42 -9.89 5.06
C GLY A 143 -11.95 -8.96 3.95
N THR A 144 -11.95 -7.65 4.20
CA THR A 144 -11.40 -6.63 3.30
C THR A 144 -9.99 -6.24 3.74
N ARG A 145 -9.08 -6.08 2.77
CA ARG A 145 -7.72 -5.60 3.01
C ARG A 145 -7.42 -4.42 2.10
N THR A 146 -6.68 -3.44 2.61
CA THR A 146 -6.11 -2.38 1.80
C THR A 146 -4.63 -2.61 1.63
N VAL A 147 -4.23 -2.75 0.38
CA VAL A 147 -2.85 -2.94 -0.05
C VAL A 147 -2.36 -1.63 -0.64
N LYS A 148 -1.39 -1.01 0.02
CA LYS A 148 -0.66 0.11 -0.56
C LYS A 148 0.44 -0.46 -1.45
N MET A 149 0.39 -0.20 -2.75
CA MET A 149 1.37 -0.72 -3.69
C MET A 149 1.67 0.24 -4.84
N GLU A 150 2.83 0.05 -5.43
CA GLU A 150 3.23 0.68 -6.68
C GLU A 150 2.84 -0.24 -7.82
N VAL A 151 1.73 0.08 -8.48
CA VAL A 151 1.18 -0.75 -9.57
C VAL A 151 2.02 -0.50 -10.82
N LYS A 152 2.80 -1.51 -11.25
CA LYS A 152 3.60 -1.47 -12.49
C LYS A 152 2.80 -2.01 -13.68
N HIS A 153 1.94 -3.00 -13.44
CA HIS A 153 1.09 -3.64 -14.43
C HIS A 153 -0.37 -3.60 -13.96
N LYS A 154 -1.32 -3.54 -14.91
CA LYS A 154 -2.74 -3.55 -14.56
C LYS A 154 -3.09 -4.82 -13.78
N ILE A 155 -3.77 -4.65 -12.65
CA ILE A 155 -4.26 -5.76 -11.83
C ILE A 155 -5.66 -6.12 -12.32
N PRO A 156 -5.95 -7.39 -12.62
CA PRO A 156 -7.30 -7.80 -12.98
C PRO A 156 -8.27 -7.52 -11.82
N ALA A 157 -9.53 -7.29 -12.15
CA ALA A 157 -10.58 -7.00 -11.17
C ALA A 157 -10.93 -8.22 -10.29
N SER A 158 -10.56 -9.42 -10.75
CA SER A 158 -10.70 -10.68 -10.04
C SER A 158 -9.36 -11.41 -10.04
N LEU A 159 -8.93 -11.90 -8.88
CA LEU A 159 -7.65 -12.59 -8.71
C LEU A 159 -7.84 -13.85 -7.86
N THR A 160 -7.48 -15.01 -8.41
CA THR A 160 -7.50 -16.27 -7.65
C THR A 160 -6.23 -16.41 -6.83
N VAL A 161 -6.38 -16.56 -5.50
CA VAL A 161 -5.29 -16.73 -4.53
C VAL A 161 -5.63 -17.91 -3.63
N SER A 162 -4.75 -18.92 -3.61
CA SER A 162 -4.94 -20.14 -2.80
C SER A 162 -6.33 -20.80 -2.95
N GLY A 163 -6.88 -20.79 -4.16
CA GLY A 163 -8.21 -21.35 -4.46
C GLY A 163 -9.40 -20.41 -4.22
N TYR A 164 -9.19 -19.23 -3.62
CA TYR A 164 -10.22 -18.23 -3.39
C TYR A 164 -10.18 -17.13 -4.46
N THR A 165 -11.34 -16.71 -4.94
CA THR A 165 -11.44 -15.63 -5.92
C THR A 165 -11.64 -14.31 -5.19
N LEU A 166 -10.63 -13.45 -5.23
CA LEU A 166 -10.61 -12.15 -4.55
C LEU A 166 -11.02 -11.03 -5.51
N ALA A 167 -11.87 -10.12 -5.06
CA ALA A 167 -12.22 -8.93 -5.84
C ALA A 167 -11.21 -7.80 -5.56
N ILE A 168 -10.64 -7.22 -6.61
CA ILE A 168 -9.58 -6.20 -6.55
C ILE A 168 -10.11 -4.90 -7.12
N THR A 169 -10.09 -3.82 -6.33
CA THR A 169 -10.44 -2.46 -6.78
C THR A 169 -9.35 -1.45 -6.51
N TYR A 170 -9.05 -0.58 -7.48
CA TYR A 170 -8.12 0.54 -7.28
C TYR A 170 -8.38 1.72 -8.22
N SER A 171 -7.89 2.91 -7.85
CA SER A 171 -8.03 4.11 -8.68
C SER A 171 -7.26 3.96 -9.99
N GLY A 172 -7.95 4.17 -11.13
CA GLY A 172 -7.37 4.03 -12.47
C GLY A 172 -7.52 2.66 -13.13
N GLN A 173 -8.21 1.70 -12.49
CA GLN A 173 -8.46 0.37 -13.05
C GLN A 173 -9.40 0.39 -14.28
N GLY A 174 -10.19 1.45 -14.46
CA GLY A 174 -11.24 1.54 -15.48
C GLY A 174 -12.52 0.79 -15.03
N ARG A 175 -13.67 1.12 -15.63
CA ARG A 175 -14.91 0.36 -15.40
C ARG A 175 -14.80 -0.97 -16.13
N VAL A 176 -14.58 -2.05 -15.38
CA VAL A 176 -14.53 -3.43 -15.90
C VAL A 176 -15.43 -4.32 -15.06
N CYS A 177 -16.07 -5.29 -15.71
CA CYS A 177 -16.87 -6.31 -15.07
C CYS A 177 -16.00 -7.17 -14.15
N PHE A 178 -16.38 -7.30 -12.87
CA PHE A 178 -15.64 -8.12 -11.91
C PHE A 178 -15.79 -9.63 -12.16
N LYS A 179 -16.81 -10.07 -12.91
CA LYS A 179 -17.04 -11.48 -13.26
C LYS A 179 -16.20 -11.96 -14.43
N CYS A 180 -16.18 -11.21 -15.54
CA CYS A 180 -15.54 -11.65 -16.79
C CYS A 180 -14.37 -10.75 -17.25
N GLY A 181 -14.14 -9.60 -16.61
CA GLY A 181 -13.07 -8.66 -16.98
C GLY A 181 -13.37 -7.78 -18.20
N ALA A 182 -14.56 -7.88 -18.82
CA ALA A 182 -14.96 -7.06 -19.96
C ALA A 182 -15.18 -5.59 -19.56
N LYS A 183 -14.88 -4.65 -20.47
CA LYS A 183 -15.11 -3.21 -20.27
C LYS A 183 -16.53 -2.75 -20.65
N GLU A 184 -17.24 -3.58 -21.41
CA GLU A 184 -18.53 -3.25 -22.03
C GLU A 184 -19.70 -3.24 -21.04
N HIS A 185 -19.54 -3.86 -19.86
CA HIS A 185 -20.61 -3.99 -18.88
C HIS A 185 -20.08 -4.06 -17.44
N LEU A 186 -20.97 -3.86 -16.46
CA LEU A 186 -20.67 -4.02 -15.04
C LEU A 186 -21.12 -5.39 -14.54
N THR A 187 -20.66 -5.81 -13.37
CA THR A 187 -20.94 -7.15 -12.81
C THR A 187 -22.42 -7.52 -12.73
N HIS A 188 -23.30 -6.53 -12.59
CA HIS A 188 -24.75 -6.74 -12.53
C HIS A 188 -25.35 -7.14 -13.88
N ASP A 189 -24.80 -6.65 -15.00
CA ASP A 189 -25.24 -6.97 -16.36
C ASP A 189 -24.49 -8.17 -16.96
N CYS A 190 -23.67 -8.85 -16.17
CA CYS A 190 -22.79 -9.89 -16.68
C CYS A 190 -23.53 -11.23 -16.84
N GLY A 191 -23.74 -11.63 -18.10
CA GLY A 191 -24.37 -12.90 -18.48
C GLY A 191 -23.50 -14.16 -18.32
N SER A 192 -22.25 -14.04 -17.84
CA SER A 192 -21.39 -15.21 -17.65
C SER A 192 -21.70 -15.93 -16.34
N SER A 193 -22.08 -17.21 -16.41
CA SER A 193 -22.37 -18.09 -15.27
C SER A 193 -21.14 -18.58 -14.49
N VAL A 194 -19.98 -17.93 -14.64
CA VAL A 194 -18.74 -18.34 -13.94
C VAL A 194 -18.85 -17.92 -12.47
N ARG A 195 -19.52 -18.76 -11.67
CA ARG A 195 -19.45 -18.73 -10.22
C ARG A 195 -18.02 -19.07 -9.83
N GLY A 196 -17.21 -18.06 -9.50
CA GLY A 196 -16.24 -18.26 -8.43
C GLY A 196 -17.05 -18.75 -7.24
N LYS A 197 -16.72 -19.93 -6.70
CA LYS A 197 -17.42 -20.51 -5.54
C LYS A 197 -17.30 -19.52 -4.38
N SER A 198 -18.28 -18.63 -4.24
CA SER A 198 -18.60 -17.98 -2.98
C SER A 198 -19.00 -19.11 -2.05
N VAL A 199 -18.07 -19.51 -1.18
CA VAL A 199 -18.42 -20.31 -0.02
C VAL A 199 -19.23 -19.36 0.86
N PHE A 200 -20.53 -19.31 0.62
CA PHE A 200 -21.46 -18.76 1.59
C PHE A 200 -21.36 -19.69 2.80
N TYR A 201 -20.84 -19.19 3.91
CA TYR A 201 -21.15 -19.81 5.19
C TYR A 201 -22.64 -19.57 5.40
N ASP A 202 -23.42 -20.62 5.15
CA ASP A 202 -24.81 -20.68 5.54
C ASP A 202 -24.84 -20.72 7.08
N VAL A 203 -25.02 -19.56 7.71
CA VAL A 203 -25.41 -19.49 9.12
C VAL A 203 -26.93 -19.55 9.17
N SER A 204 -27.47 -20.70 8.78
CA SER A 204 -28.83 -21.08 9.15
C SER A 204 -28.78 -21.55 10.60
N MET A 205 -29.49 -20.80 11.45
CA MET A 205 -29.76 -21.11 12.85
C MET A 205 -30.28 -22.55 12.96
N ASN A 206 -29.50 -23.46 13.55
CA ASN A 206 -30.01 -24.76 13.94
C ASN A 206 -30.91 -24.57 15.15
N GLY A 207 -32.22 -24.70 14.90
CA GLY A 207 -33.23 -24.95 15.90
C GLY A 207 -32.92 -26.23 16.69
N VAL A 208 -33.27 -26.18 17.97
CA VAL A 208 -33.21 -27.30 18.91
C VAL A 208 -34.23 -28.36 18.48
N PRO A 209 -33.87 -29.64 18.33
CA PRO A 209 -34.87 -30.68 18.15
C PRO A 209 -35.45 -31.07 19.52
N GLY A 210 -36.78 -31.06 19.60
CA GLY A 210 -37.52 -31.69 20.69
C GLY A 210 -37.46 -33.21 20.57
N GLU A 211 -37.27 -33.86 21.70
CA GLU A 211 -37.39 -35.31 21.86
C GLU A 211 -38.86 -35.65 22.18
N ASP A 212 -39.37 -36.68 21.49
CA ASP A 212 -40.63 -37.38 21.79
C ASP A 212 -40.55 -38.16 23.12
#